data_AF-A0A959KSQ5-F1
#
_entry.id   AF-A0A959KSQ5-F1
#
_cell.length_a   1.000
_cell.length_b   1.000
_cell.length_c   1.000
_cell.angle_alpha   90.00
_cell.angle_beta   90.00
_cell.angle_gamma   90.00
#
_symmetry.space_group_name_H-M   'P 1'
#
loop_
_entity.id
_entity.type
_entity.pdbx_description
1 polymer ?
#
loop_
_entity_poly.entity_id
_entity_poly.type
_entity_poly.pdbx_seq_one_letter_code
_entity_poly.pdbx_strand_id
1 'polypeptide(L)'
;MEKASKFRRSGLFLIGLTTLLAGCGRPLAKFSYDGDEDHAPARISFDNQSEKAESYEWDFGDGNFSGEEEPTHEYRTSGNYLVTLKATKGKKASVVQQRILIDAP
;
A
#
# COMPACT_ATOMS: atom_id res chain seq x y z
N MET A 1 13.53 6.06 -33.23
CA MET A 1 12.66 6.84 -32.32
C MET A 1 12.44 5.99 -31.09
N GLU A 2 13.36 6.13 -30.16
CA GLU A 2 13.52 5.34 -28.95
C GLU A 2 12.34 5.61 -28.01
N LYS A 3 11.43 4.63 -27.87
CA LYS A 3 10.42 4.70 -26.82
C LYS A 3 11.14 4.35 -25.51
N ALA A 4 11.67 5.39 -24.87
CA ALA A 4 12.24 5.31 -23.54
C ALA A 4 11.23 4.64 -22.62
N SER A 5 11.59 3.42 -22.20
CA SER A 5 10.94 2.66 -21.15
C SER A 5 10.75 3.58 -19.94
N LYS A 6 9.50 3.96 -19.64
CA LYS A 6 9.15 4.78 -18.49
C LYS A 6 9.22 3.87 -17.26
N PHE A 7 10.44 3.53 -16.85
CA PHE A 7 10.74 2.87 -15.59
C PHE A 7 10.42 3.87 -14.48
N ARG A 8 9.22 3.82 -13.91
CA ARG A 8 8.81 4.73 -12.84
C ARG A 8 8.57 3.95 -11.56
N ARG A 9 9.60 4.05 -10.72
CA ARG A 9 9.61 3.92 -9.25
C ARG A 9 9.01 2.62 -8.72
N SER A 10 9.66 1.50 -9.05
CA SER A 10 9.81 0.46 -8.04
C SER A 10 10.52 1.11 -6.86
N GLY A 11 9.78 1.40 -5.79
CA GLY A 11 10.32 1.95 -4.56
C GLY A 11 11.37 1.00 -4.03
N LEU A 12 12.64 1.26 -4.39
CA LEU A 12 13.79 0.55 -3.88
C LEU A 12 13.90 0.91 -2.39
N PHE A 13 13.23 0.14 -1.54
CA PHE A 13 13.38 0.23 -0.09
C PHE A 13 14.73 -0.39 0.28
N LEU A 14 15.80 0.38 0.10
CA LEU A 14 17.03 0.21 0.86
C LEU A 14 16.76 0.73 2.28
N ILE A 15 16.03 -0.06 3.07
CA ILE A 15 16.12 0.00 4.53
C ILE A 15 17.02 -1.14 4.99
N GLY A 16 18.18 -0.75 5.50
CA GLY A 16 19.09 -1.64 6.19
C GLY A 16 18.40 -2.31 7.38
N LEU A 17 18.73 -3.59 7.56
CA LEU A 17 18.88 -4.29 8.84
C LEU A 17 18.04 -3.75 10.02
N THR A 18 16.92 -4.40 10.32
CA THR A 18 16.30 -4.62 11.66
C THR A 18 14.95 -5.32 11.41
N THR A 19 14.57 -6.46 11.99
CA THR A 19 14.93 -7.08 13.26
C THR A 19 14.75 -8.61 13.16
N LEU A 20 15.74 -9.36 13.63
CA LEU A 20 15.64 -10.78 13.95
C LEU A 20 14.64 -10.94 15.11
N LEU A 21 13.49 -11.58 14.86
CA LEU A 21 12.60 -12.34 15.77
C LEU A 21 11.14 -12.35 15.26
N ALA A 22 10.88 -12.82 14.04
CA ALA A 22 9.52 -13.22 13.63
C ALA A 22 9.08 -14.56 14.28
N GLY A 23 9.49 -14.79 15.53
CA GLY A 23 9.34 -16.04 16.27
C GLY A 23 8.09 -16.13 17.16
N CYS A 24 7.19 -15.15 17.17
CA CYS A 24 5.99 -15.22 18.01
C CYS A 24 4.76 -14.60 17.32
N GLY A 25 4.11 -15.36 16.42
CA GLY A 25 2.68 -15.33 16.06
C GLY A 25 1.95 -14.00 15.79
N ARG A 26 2.62 -12.85 15.73
CA ARG A 26 2.05 -11.54 15.40
C ARG A 26 2.02 -11.40 13.86
N PRO A 27 0.98 -10.74 13.32
CA PRO A 27 0.98 -10.39 11.92
C PRO A 27 2.11 -9.39 11.63
N LEU A 28 2.60 -9.39 10.39
CA LEU A 28 3.48 -8.36 9.85
C LEU A 28 2.75 -7.73 8.67
N ALA A 29 2.30 -6.49 8.84
CA ALA A 29 1.61 -5.79 7.78
C ALA A 29 2.62 -5.27 6.75
N LYS A 30 2.36 -5.53 5.47
CA LYS A 30 3.19 -5.08 4.36
C LYS A 30 2.32 -5.00 3.10
N PHE A 31 2.55 -4.01 2.26
CA PHE A 31 1.91 -3.95 0.95
C PHE A 31 2.79 -3.26 -0.08
N SER A 32 2.39 -3.40 -1.34
CA SER A 32 2.82 -2.59 -2.47
C SER A 32 1.61 -2.14 -3.28
N TYR A 33 1.80 -1.28 -4.28
CA TYR A 33 0.71 -0.83 -5.15
C TYR A 33 1.22 -0.60 -6.58
N ASP A 34 0.29 -0.62 -7.54
CA ASP A 34 0.52 -0.32 -8.95
C ASP A 34 -0.64 0.52 -9.50
N GLY A 35 -0.35 1.43 -10.44
CA GLY A 35 -1.36 2.28 -11.08
C GLY A 35 -0.79 3.54 -11.71
N ASP A 36 -1.66 4.30 -12.37
CA ASP A 36 -1.29 5.58 -12.99
C ASP A 36 -1.53 6.74 -12.01
N GLU A 37 -0.44 7.19 -11.39
CA GLU A 37 -0.40 8.31 -10.45
C GLU A 37 -0.28 9.68 -11.16
N ASP A 38 0.02 9.71 -12.46
CA ASP A 38 0.42 10.93 -13.18
C ASP A 38 -0.79 11.89 -13.40
N HIS A 39 -2.04 11.45 -13.16
CA HIS A 39 -3.26 12.28 -13.30
C HIS A 39 -4.46 11.73 -12.54
N ALA A 40 -5.36 12.62 -12.09
CA ALA A 40 -6.66 12.24 -11.55
C ALA A 40 -7.74 12.20 -12.67
N PRO A 41 -8.68 11.23 -12.65
CA PRO A 41 -8.82 10.16 -11.67
C PRO A 41 -7.78 9.03 -11.86
N ALA A 42 -7.16 8.61 -10.76
CA ALA A 42 -6.15 7.55 -10.73
C ALA A 42 -6.73 6.26 -10.15
N ARG A 43 -6.62 5.16 -10.89
CA ARG A 43 -6.97 3.82 -10.40
C ARG A 43 -5.70 3.12 -9.89
N ILE A 44 -5.67 2.81 -8.60
CA ILE A 44 -4.55 2.17 -7.92
C ILE A 44 -4.97 0.80 -7.40
N SER A 45 -4.22 -0.23 -7.74
CA SER A 45 -4.38 -1.60 -7.24
C SER A 45 -3.39 -1.84 -6.10
N PHE A 46 -3.86 -2.40 -4.99
CA PHE A 46 -3.03 -2.69 -3.82
C PHE A 46 -2.76 -4.19 -3.71
N ASP A 47 -1.48 -4.53 -3.56
CA ASP A 47 -0.98 -5.90 -3.38
C ASP A 47 -0.60 -6.12 -1.92
N ASN A 48 -1.32 -6.99 -1.24
CA ASN A 48 -1.12 -7.27 0.17
C ASN A 48 -0.05 -8.33 0.37
N GLN A 49 1.03 -7.95 1.03
CA GLN A 49 2.19 -8.80 1.30
C GLN A 49 2.31 -9.12 2.79
N SER A 50 1.21 -8.98 3.53
CA SER A 50 1.20 -9.18 4.97
C SER A 50 1.41 -10.65 5.32
N GLU A 51 2.20 -10.90 6.36
CA GLU A 51 2.42 -12.26 6.86
C GLU A 51 1.63 -12.50 8.15
N LYS A 52 1.15 -13.74 8.34
CA LYS A 52 0.53 -14.20 9.60
C LYS A 52 -0.68 -13.37 10.02
N ALA A 53 -1.50 -12.94 9.07
CA ALA A 53 -2.77 -12.25 9.29
C ALA A 53 -3.98 -13.15 8.93
N GLU A 54 -5.14 -12.80 9.46
CA GLU A 54 -6.45 -13.43 9.22
C GLU A 54 -7.45 -12.44 8.62
N SER A 55 -7.23 -11.13 8.81
CA SER A 55 -8.06 -10.07 8.24
C SER A 55 -7.27 -8.79 8.00
N TYR A 56 -7.84 -7.93 7.15
CA TYR A 56 -7.22 -6.71 6.65
C TYR A 56 -8.22 -5.55 6.72
N GLU A 57 -7.71 -4.37 7.05
CA GLU A 57 -8.46 -3.12 6.98
C GLU A 57 -7.58 -2.09 6.26
N TRP A 58 -8.11 -1.53 5.20
CA TRP A 58 -7.50 -0.47 4.40
C TRP A 58 -8.18 0.86 4.68
N ASP A 59 -7.39 1.88 4.92
CA ASP A 59 -7.77 3.29 4.88
C ASP A 59 -6.98 3.93 3.73
N PHE A 60 -7.67 4.42 2.71
CA PHE A 60 -7.03 5.00 1.53
C PHE A 60 -6.59 6.47 1.76
N GLY A 61 -6.89 7.05 2.92
CA GLY A 61 -6.50 8.42 3.26
C GLY A 61 -7.35 9.51 2.60
N ASP A 62 -8.41 9.12 1.88
CA ASP A 62 -9.39 10.02 1.24
C ASP A 62 -10.79 9.93 1.90
N GLY A 63 -10.90 9.19 3.00
CA GLY A 63 -12.15 8.92 3.71
C GLY A 63 -12.86 7.63 3.29
N ASN A 64 -12.34 6.90 2.29
CA ASN A 64 -12.82 5.57 1.92
C ASN A 64 -11.97 4.46 2.56
N PHE A 65 -12.61 3.31 2.75
CA PHE A 65 -12.03 2.14 3.41
C PHE A 65 -12.36 0.85 2.65
N SER A 66 -11.58 -0.21 2.88
CA SER A 66 -11.90 -1.56 2.39
C SER A 66 -11.50 -2.64 3.40
N GLY A 67 -12.22 -3.76 3.39
CA GLY A 67 -11.87 -4.98 4.12
C GLY A 67 -11.37 -6.12 3.22
N GLU A 68 -11.21 -5.85 1.93
CA GLU A 68 -10.71 -6.83 0.95
C GLU A 68 -9.22 -7.10 1.18
N GLU A 69 -8.78 -8.30 0.83
CA GLU A 69 -7.36 -8.67 0.92
C GLU A 69 -6.51 -7.87 -0.06
N GLU A 70 -6.96 -7.73 -1.31
CA GLU A 70 -6.29 -7.01 -2.40
C GLU A 70 -7.27 -6.04 -3.09
N PRO A 71 -7.52 -4.84 -2.53
CA PRO A 71 -8.49 -3.91 -3.10
C PRO A 71 -7.92 -3.13 -4.29
N THR A 72 -8.82 -2.67 -5.15
CA THR A 72 -8.55 -1.58 -6.10
C THR A 72 -9.30 -0.33 -5.66
N HIS A 73 -8.65 0.83 -5.69
CA HIS A 73 -9.27 2.11 -5.31
C HIS A 73 -9.09 3.18 -6.39
N GLU A 74 -10.06 4.08 -6.51
CA GLU A 74 -10.04 5.20 -7.46
C GLU A 74 -9.94 6.54 -6.73
N TYR A 75 -8.80 7.21 -6.87
CA TYR A 75 -8.60 8.57 -6.37
C TYR A 75 -9.13 9.57 -7.39
N ARG A 76 -10.26 10.21 -7.08
CA ARG A 76 -10.94 11.14 -8.01
C ARG A 76 -10.28 12.52 -8.11
N THR A 77 -9.45 12.87 -7.14
CA THR A 77 -8.79 14.18 -7.06
C THR A 77 -7.30 14.00 -6.91
N SER A 78 -6.52 14.98 -7.36
CA SER A 78 -5.09 15.04 -7.04
C SER A 78 -4.88 15.30 -5.55
N GLY A 79 -3.78 14.80 -5.01
CA GLY A 79 -3.51 14.91 -3.58
C GLY A 79 -2.40 13.99 -3.07
N ASN A 80 -2.08 14.16 -1.79
CA ASN A 80 -1.19 13.28 -1.05
C ASN A 80 -2.02 12.44 -0.09
N TYR A 81 -2.10 11.15 -0.38
CA TYR A 81 -2.92 10.19 0.35
C TYR A 81 -2.02 9.31 1.23
N LEU A 82 -2.31 9.27 2.53
CA LEU A 82 -1.62 8.38 3.46
C LEU A 82 -2.40 7.07 3.57
N VAL A 83 -2.03 6.09 2.76
CA VAL A 83 -2.66 4.77 2.78
C VAL A 83 -2.18 3.99 3.99
N THR A 84 -3.12 3.42 4.72
CA THR A 84 -2.86 2.59 5.91
C THR A 84 -3.43 1.19 5.70
N LEU A 85 -2.59 0.18 5.87
CA LEU A 85 -3.01 -1.21 5.98
C LEU A 85 -2.83 -1.68 7.41
N LYS A 86 -3.92 -2.21 7.99
CA LYS A 86 -3.90 -2.91 9.27
C LYS A 86 -4.18 -4.39 9.03
N ALA A 87 -3.21 -5.23 9.37
CA ALA A 87 -3.32 -6.68 9.32
C ALA A 87 -3.53 -7.24 10.73
N THR A 88 -4.55 -8.08 10.92
CA THR A 88 -4.97 -8.59 12.24
C THR A 88 -4.91 -10.11 12.30
N LYS A 89 -4.49 -10.66 13.43
CA LYS A 89 -4.58 -12.10 13.77
C LYS A 89 -5.03 -12.25 15.22
N GLY A 90 -6.25 -12.77 15.42
CA GLY A 90 -6.91 -12.76 16.73
C GLY A 90 -6.88 -11.37 17.38
N LYS A 91 -6.23 -11.24 18.54
CA LYS A 91 -6.10 -9.97 19.29
C LYS A 91 -4.87 -9.15 18.92
N LYS A 92 -4.03 -9.62 17.99
CA LYS A 92 -2.78 -8.96 17.59
C LYS A 92 -3.00 -8.24 16.26
N ALA A 93 -2.42 -7.06 16.12
CA ALA A 93 -2.42 -6.31 14.87
C ALA A 93 -1.02 -5.78 14.56
N SER A 94 -0.76 -5.57 13.27
CA SER A 94 0.36 -4.82 12.74
C SER A 94 -0.20 -3.79 11.77
N VAL A 95 0.43 -2.63 11.71
CA VAL A 95 0.00 -1.51 10.86
C VAL A 95 1.20 -1.05 10.04
N VAL A 96 0.98 -0.76 8.77
CA VAL A 96 1.95 -0.16 7.86
C VAL A 96 1.28 0.98 7.11
N GLN A 97 2.07 2.01 6.78
CA GLN A 97 1.59 3.19 6.07
C GLN A 97 2.52 3.53 4.90
N GLN A 98 1.94 3.97 3.79
CA GLN A 98 2.68 4.48 2.64
C GLN A 98 1.96 5.69 2.06
N ARG A 99 2.72 6.70 1.63
CA ARG A 99 2.17 7.87 0.93
C ARG A 99 2.13 7.64 -0.57
N ILE A 100 1.01 8.04 -1.17
CA ILE A 100 0.77 8.05 -2.61
C ILE A 100 0.54 9.50 -3.03
N LEU A 101 1.18 9.92 -4.12
CA LEU A 101 0.97 11.24 -4.72
C LEU A 101 0.18 11.05 -6.00
N ILE A 102 -1.01 11.63 -6.08
CA ILE A 102 -1.79 11.67 -7.32
C ILE A 102 -1.65 13.07 -7.89
N ASP A 103 -1.09 13.16 -9.09
CA ASP A 103 -0.86 14.42 -9.77
C ASP A 103 -2.16 14.99 -10.36
N ALA A 104 -2.18 16.31 -10.56
CA ALA A 104 -3.26 16.97 -11.28
C ALA A 104 -3.20 16.61 -12.77
N PRO A 105 -4.35 16.59 -13.48
CA PRO A 105 -4.38 16.37 -14.93
C PRO A 105 -3.57 17.40 -15.74
#